data_AF-A0A6N6KNC3-F1
#
_entry.id   AF-A0A6N6KNC3-F1
#
_cell.length_a   1.000
_cell.length_b   1.000
_cell.length_c   1.000
_cell.angle_alpha   90.00
_cell.angle_beta   90.00
_cell.angle_gamma   90.00
#
_symmetry.space_group_name_H-M   'P 1'
#
loop_
_entity.id
_entity.type
_entity.pdbx_description
1 polymer ?
#
loop_
_entity_poly.entity_id
_entity_poly.type
_entity_poly.pdbx_seq_one_letter_code
_entity_poly.pdbx_strand_id
1 'polypeptide(L)'
;MILLANCYFFSLHAQVYEDHFGTGHDVGVTVSSSPSVGADSAAHTLNGTGYFPDMEGASRFLAQAGFGGSYEEIYNVTQVGVEAWLEEQFSMPYNSFLTSYEVTFGEV
;
A
#
# COMPACT_ATOMS: atom_id res chain seq x y z
N MET A 1 14.37 -21.55 -42.02
CA MET A 1 13.99 -22.76 -41.26
C MET A 1 13.73 -22.32 -39.83
N ILE A 2 12.46 -22.10 -39.48
CA ILE A 2 12.06 -21.52 -38.19
C ILE A 2 12.14 -22.61 -37.12
N LEU A 3 12.93 -22.37 -36.09
CA LEU A 3 13.06 -23.25 -34.92
C LEU A 3 11.86 -22.97 -34.00
N LEU A 4 10.91 -23.89 -33.94
CA LEU A 4 9.77 -23.84 -33.00
C LEU A 4 10.26 -24.27 -31.60
N ALA A 5 10.41 -23.31 -30.70
CA ALA A 5 10.60 -23.58 -29.27
C ALA A 5 9.26 -23.98 -28.65
N ASN A 6 9.19 -25.23 -28.20
CA ASN A 6 8.01 -25.85 -27.61
C ASN A 6 7.88 -25.39 -26.14
N CYS A 7 7.13 -24.31 -25.90
CA CYS A 7 6.79 -23.87 -24.55
C CYS A 7 5.73 -24.82 -23.97
N TYR A 8 6.17 -25.88 -23.31
CA TYR A 8 5.32 -26.69 -22.45
C TYR A 8 4.68 -25.77 -21.39
N PHE A 9 3.36 -25.65 -21.44
CA PHE A 9 2.56 -24.98 -20.42
C PHE A 9 2.64 -25.79 -19.13
N PHE A 10 3.52 -25.39 -18.21
CA PHE A 10 3.46 -25.83 -16.82
C PHE A 10 2.35 -25.05 -16.11
N SER A 11 1.22 -25.70 -15.84
CA SER A 11 0.18 -25.15 -14.96
C SER A 11 0.65 -25.24 -13.51
N LEU A 12 1.30 -24.20 -13.02
CA LEU A 12 1.59 -24.02 -11.60
C LEU A 12 0.29 -23.74 -10.85
N HIS A 13 -0.15 -24.69 -10.03
CA HIS A 13 -1.28 -24.50 -9.11
C HIS A 13 -0.72 -23.90 -7.81
N ALA A 14 -0.87 -22.59 -7.63
CA ALA A 14 -0.22 -21.87 -6.53
C ALA A 14 -0.97 -21.94 -5.19
N GLN A 15 -2.20 -22.48 -5.13
CA GLN A 15 -2.95 -22.63 -3.89
C GLN A 15 -3.73 -23.95 -3.89
N VAL A 16 -3.60 -24.73 -2.81
CA VAL A 16 -4.23 -26.05 -2.63
C VAL A 16 -5.62 -25.93 -1.97
N TYR A 17 -5.89 -24.80 -1.31
CA TYR A 17 -7.13 -24.52 -0.59
C TYR A 17 -7.70 -23.18 -1.08
N GLU A 18 -9.03 -23.13 -1.25
CA GLU A 18 -9.77 -21.91 -1.61
C GLU A 18 -10.08 -21.01 -0.39
N ASP A 19 -9.69 -21.47 0.80
CA ASP A 19 -9.85 -20.74 2.06
C ASP A 19 -8.82 -19.60 2.13
N HIS A 20 -9.30 -18.41 2.45
CA HIS A 20 -8.52 -17.18 2.56
C HIS A 20 -9.08 -16.31 3.67
N PHE A 21 -8.23 -15.51 4.30
CA PHE A 21 -8.65 -14.56 5.32
C PHE A 21 -9.00 -13.21 4.69
N GLY A 22 -10.12 -12.63 5.13
CA GLY A 22 -10.55 -11.29 4.70
C GLY A 22 -11.63 -11.33 3.61
N THR A 23 -11.97 -10.18 3.04
CA THR A 23 -13.06 -10.03 2.05
C THR A 23 -14.44 -10.59 2.47
N GLY A 24 -14.67 -10.74 3.78
CA GLY A 24 -15.87 -11.36 4.35
C GLY A 24 -15.74 -12.86 4.69
N HIS A 25 -14.57 -13.47 4.47
CA HIS A 25 -14.23 -14.81 4.93
C HIS A 25 -13.42 -14.73 6.23
N ASP A 26 -14.14 -14.62 7.36
CA ASP A 26 -13.59 -14.41 8.70
C ASP A 26 -14.04 -15.46 9.74
N VAL A 27 -14.71 -16.52 9.27
CA VAL A 27 -15.24 -17.59 10.13
C VAL A 27 -14.09 -18.27 10.88
N GLY A 28 -14.12 -18.21 12.21
CA GLY A 28 -13.10 -18.81 13.07
C GLY A 28 -11.85 -17.95 13.31
N VAL A 29 -11.78 -16.74 12.72
CA VAL A 29 -10.69 -15.79 12.97
C VAL A 29 -10.96 -15.02 14.27
N THR A 30 -9.96 -14.96 15.15
CA THR A 30 -10.00 -14.10 16.35
C THR A 30 -9.06 -12.92 16.14
N VAL A 31 -9.61 -11.71 16.16
CA VAL A 31 -8.82 -10.47 16.00
C VAL A 31 -8.73 -9.75 17.35
N SER A 32 -7.52 -9.34 17.72
CA SER A 32 -7.26 -8.54 18.91
C SER A 32 -6.55 -7.24 18.52
N SER A 33 -6.96 -6.13 19.14
CA SER A 33 -6.32 -4.82 18.95
C SER A 33 -6.17 -4.09 20.29
N SER A 34 -5.21 -3.18 20.37
CA SER A 34 -5.02 -2.32 21.53
C SER A 34 -4.55 -0.93 21.10
N PRO A 35 -5.15 0.16 21.61
CA PRO A 35 -6.29 0.21 22.52
C PRO A 35 -7.63 -0.04 21.81
N SER A 36 -8.55 -0.74 22.46
CA SER A 36 -9.95 -0.83 22.01
C SER A 36 -10.70 0.41 22.48
N VAL A 37 -11.01 1.34 21.58
CA VAL A 37 -11.67 2.62 21.91
C VAL A 37 -13.09 2.62 21.37
N GLY A 38 -14.08 2.77 22.26
CA GLY A 38 -15.48 2.97 21.85
C GLY A 38 -16.06 1.83 21.01
N ALA A 39 -16.63 2.19 19.86
CA ALA A 39 -17.28 1.26 18.92
C ALA A 39 -16.32 0.73 17.84
N ASP A 40 -15.03 1.04 17.93
CA ASP A 40 -14.04 0.72 16.92
C ASP A 40 -13.66 -0.77 17.01
N SER A 41 -14.25 -1.58 16.15
CA SER A 41 -14.07 -3.03 16.16
C SER A 41 -12.73 -3.43 15.56
N ALA A 42 -11.96 -4.27 16.26
CA ALA A 42 -10.74 -4.86 15.73
C ALA A 42 -10.97 -5.58 14.38
N ALA A 43 -12.20 -6.07 14.14
CA ALA A 43 -12.59 -6.71 12.89
C ALA A 43 -12.49 -5.80 11.65
N HIS A 44 -12.45 -4.47 11.82
CA HIS A 44 -12.24 -3.53 10.70
C HIS A 44 -10.90 -3.74 10.00
N THR A 45 -9.89 -4.25 10.71
CA THR A 45 -8.58 -4.62 10.13
C THR A 45 -8.65 -5.81 9.17
N LEU A 46 -9.67 -6.66 9.31
CA LEU A 46 -9.85 -7.87 8.52
C LEU A 46 -10.84 -7.68 7.36
N ASN A 47 -11.93 -6.94 7.61
CA ASN A 47 -12.99 -6.75 6.62
C ASN A 47 -12.76 -5.51 5.73
N GLY A 48 -11.76 -4.67 6.03
CA GLY A 48 -11.43 -3.49 5.24
C GLY A 48 -12.45 -2.35 5.33
N THR A 49 -13.50 -2.48 6.16
CA THR A 49 -14.49 -1.41 6.35
C THR A 49 -13.91 -0.34 7.27
N GLY A 50 -14.02 0.94 6.86
CA GLY A 50 -13.40 2.06 7.58
C GLY A 50 -12.01 2.45 7.08
N TYR A 51 -11.55 1.92 5.93
CA TYR A 51 -10.27 2.28 5.29
C TYR A 51 -10.21 3.69 4.69
N PHE A 52 -11.16 4.56 5.02
CA PHE A 52 -11.01 5.99 4.75
C PHE A 52 -10.12 6.56 5.86
N PRO A 53 -8.91 7.03 5.54
CA PRO A 53 -8.05 7.59 6.56
C PRO A 53 -8.74 8.82 7.16
N ASP A 54 -9.04 8.77 8.46
CA ASP A 54 -9.26 9.96 9.26
C ASP A 54 -7.94 10.74 9.38
N MET A 55 -7.95 11.90 10.05
CA MET A 55 -6.75 12.73 10.17
C MET A 55 -5.61 11.97 10.86
N GLU A 56 -5.93 11.16 11.86
CA GLU A 56 -5.01 10.32 12.60
C GLU A 56 -4.44 9.19 11.73
N GLY A 57 -5.28 8.50 10.97
CA GLY A 57 -4.92 7.47 10.02
C GLY A 57 -4.07 8.00 8.87
N ALA A 58 -4.45 9.13 8.29
CA ALA A 58 -3.69 9.83 7.25
C ALA A 58 -2.31 10.25 7.78
N SER A 59 -2.24 10.81 8.99
CA SER A 59 -0.97 11.18 9.64
C SER A 59 -0.06 9.97 9.83
N ARG A 60 -0.58 8.85 10.35
CA ARG A 60 0.18 7.60 10.51
C ARG A 60 0.64 7.04 9.19
N PHE A 61 -0.23 7.03 8.19
CA PHE A 61 0.10 6.58 6.84
C PHE A 61 1.24 7.40 6.24
N LEU A 62 1.16 8.74 6.25
CA LEU A 62 2.20 9.62 5.71
C LEU A 62 3.53 9.50 6.50
N ALA A 63 3.46 9.27 7.81
CA ALA A 63 4.64 8.98 8.62
C ALA A 63 5.32 7.66 8.23
N GLN A 64 4.56 6.66 7.75
CA GLN A 64 5.12 5.40 7.23
C GLN A 64 5.58 5.53 5.76
N ALA A 65 4.93 6.40 4.98
CA ALA A 65 5.28 6.63 3.57
C ALA A 65 6.62 7.36 3.40
N GLY A 66 7.09 8.10 4.42
CA GLY A 66 8.34 8.83 4.37
C GLY A 66 8.64 9.57 5.68
N PHE A 67 8.63 10.90 5.62
CA PHE A 67 8.96 11.77 6.76
C PHE A 67 7.71 12.36 7.46
N GLY A 68 6.53 11.79 7.20
CA GLY A 68 5.27 12.44 7.55
C GLY A 68 4.80 13.41 6.49
N GLY A 69 3.64 14.02 6.72
CA GLY A 69 3.08 15.07 5.86
C GLY A 69 2.71 16.31 6.66
N SER A 70 2.63 17.43 5.96
CA SER A 70 2.02 18.68 6.45
C SER A 70 0.55 18.48 6.81
N TYR A 71 -0.03 19.43 7.54
CA TYR A 71 -1.45 19.40 7.87
C TYR A 71 -2.32 19.34 6.60
N GLU A 72 -1.93 20.09 5.57
CA GLU A 72 -2.59 20.15 4.27
C GLU A 72 -2.53 18.81 3.54
N GLU A 73 -1.38 18.12 3.57
CA GLU A 73 -1.24 16.79 2.98
C GLU A 73 -2.04 15.73 3.75
N ILE A 74 -2.01 15.78 5.08
CA ILE A 74 -2.83 14.90 5.93
C ILE A 74 -4.30 15.09 5.56
N TYR A 75 -4.76 16.34 5.52
CA TYR A 75 -6.13 16.66 5.12
C TYR A 75 -6.43 16.17 3.71
N ASN A 76 -5.54 16.40 2.73
CA ASN A 76 -5.72 15.94 1.36
C ASN A 76 -5.91 14.42 1.29
N VAL A 77 -5.08 13.64 1.99
CA VAL A 77 -5.21 12.16 2.04
C VAL A 77 -6.57 11.73 2.58
N THR A 78 -7.16 12.45 3.55
CA THR A 78 -8.53 12.15 4.01
C THR A 78 -9.59 12.41 2.95
N GLN A 79 -9.34 13.31 1.99
CA GLN A 79 -10.27 13.67 0.93
C GLN A 79 -10.15 12.78 -0.31
N VAL A 80 -8.91 12.48 -0.74
CA VAL A 80 -8.65 11.71 -1.97
C VAL A 80 -8.44 10.22 -1.72
N GLY A 81 -8.09 9.84 -0.48
CA GLY A 81 -7.75 8.48 -0.09
C GLY A 81 -6.29 8.10 -0.40
N VAL A 82 -5.85 7.00 0.21
CA VAL A 82 -4.45 6.52 0.11
C VAL A 82 -4.06 6.15 -1.32
N GLU A 83 -4.94 5.47 -2.06
CA GLU A 83 -4.65 4.99 -3.41
C GLU A 83 -4.42 6.13 -4.41
N ALA A 84 -5.32 7.13 -4.39
CA ALA A 84 -5.17 8.30 -5.25
C ALA A 84 -3.90 9.09 -4.92
N TRP A 85 -3.61 9.28 -3.62
CA TRP A 85 -2.38 9.93 -3.19
C TRP A 85 -1.13 9.17 -3.64
N LEU A 86 -1.11 7.83 -3.57
CA LEU A 86 0.01 7.01 -4.05
C LEU A 86 0.24 7.17 -5.55
N GLU A 87 -0.84 7.19 -6.35
CA GLU A 87 -0.74 7.44 -7.80
C GLU A 87 -0.13 8.82 -8.09
N GLU A 88 -0.55 9.85 -7.35
CA GLU A 88 0.05 11.18 -7.43
C GLU A 88 1.56 11.11 -7.14
N GLN A 89 1.98 10.39 -6.09
CA GLN A 89 3.40 10.26 -5.75
C GLN A 89 4.20 9.56 -6.84
N PHE A 90 3.65 8.50 -7.45
CA PHE A 90 4.32 7.77 -8.54
C PHE A 90 4.37 8.56 -9.85
N SER A 91 3.44 9.49 -10.05
CA SER A 91 3.43 10.37 -11.22
C SER A 91 4.46 11.51 -11.14
N MET A 92 5.05 11.75 -9.96
CA MET A 92 6.02 12.84 -9.78
C MET A 92 7.32 12.56 -10.55
N PRO A 93 7.92 13.58 -11.19
CA PRO A 93 9.23 13.44 -11.81
C PRO A 93 10.28 13.03 -10.77
N TYR A 94 11.03 11.97 -11.04
CA TYR A 94 12.14 11.55 -10.20
C TYR A 94 13.47 11.85 -10.88
N ASN A 95 14.47 12.18 -10.07
CA ASN A 95 15.87 12.26 -10.51
C ASN A 95 16.62 11.05 -9.99
N SER A 96 17.46 10.46 -10.84
CA SER A 96 18.37 9.41 -10.38
C SER A 96 19.41 9.99 -9.45
N PHE A 97 19.74 9.26 -8.38
CA PHE A 97 20.85 9.59 -7.50
C PHE A 97 22.16 9.80 -8.27
N LEU A 98 22.39 9.03 -9.35
CA LEU A 98 23.57 9.18 -10.20
C LEU A 98 23.60 10.56 -10.87
N THR A 99 22.47 10.99 -11.45
CA THR A 99 22.36 12.30 -12.09
C THR A 99 22.58 13.43 -11.09
N SER A 100 22.01 13.33 -9.89
CA SER A 100 22.24 14.33 -8.83
C SER A 100 23.70 14.37 -8.37
N TYR A 101 24.37 13.21 -8.28
CA TYR A 101 25.78 13.12 -7.95
C TYR A 101 26.66 13.77 -9.03
N GLU A 102 26.43 13.44 -10.30
CA GLU A 102 27.18 14.00 -11.43
C GLU A 102 27.03 15.53 -11.53
N VAL A 103 25.82 16.07 -11.35
CA VAL A 103 25.59 17.52 -11.33
C VAL A 103 26.32 18.21 -10.18
N THR A 104 26.40 17.56 -9.01
CA THR A 104 26.95 18.18 -7.81
C THR A 104 28.48 18.04 -7.72
N PHE A 105 29.03 16.90 -8.18
CA PHE A 105 30.43 16.53 -7.95
C PHE A 105 31.19 16.15 -9.22
N GLY A 106 30.52 16.02 -10.37
CA GLY A 106 31.14 15.69 -11.65
C GLY A 106 31.77 16.87 -12.39
N GLU A 107 31.55 18.11 -11.93
CA GLU A 107 32.18 19.32 -12.45
C GLU A 107 33.50 19.71 -11.74
N VAL A 108 34.10 18.79 -10.96
CA VAL A 108 35.41 18.98 -10.29
C VAL A 108 36.51 18.22 -11.03
#